data_AF-A0A7Y3MX27-F1
#
_entry.id   AF-A0A7Y3MX27-F1
#
_cell.length_a   1.000
_cell.length_b   1.000
_cell.length_c   1.000
_cell.angle_alpha   90.00
_cell.angle_beta   90.00
_cell.angle_gamma   90.00
#
_symmetry.space_group_name_H-M   'P 1'
#
loop_
_entity.id
_entity.type
_entity.pdbx_description
1 polymer ?
#
loop_
_entity_poly.entity_id
_entity_poly.type
_entity_poly.pdbx_seq_one_letter_code
_entity_poly.pdbx_strand_id
1 'polypeptide(L)'
;MRVVRKCTVLGGVCLSALLTAACEAVPPTENPAAGLTSRQQLTLDPPIVTLTEVGDSLQLRLAINGKERGAELRGLIWRSVDPSVVEVDETGRIRAVSSGVTEVVANYLGTEVHAMVYSAPKYAGIKLDGVEELAVGDTATFSAYLVDEDGNPKSGPPVKWSSSAEDVASIDDDGLVEALAEGEAEISAKAANWSAALLVTVVAPAEDPDPDTDPDPDPDPNPDDGNSDRLDRAFPGAQGYGAKATVACDRSDVQVLRVTNTNGSGPGSFLDALDRNDPDRMSVVLFETGGTIRTSTRLRSGCIYIAGQTAPGDGVQLHNPDGVVFSIDRSSAAHDIVVRHLRFRSGRGEAGRQDVV
;
A
#
# COMPACT_ATOMS: atom_id res chain seq x y z
N MET A 1 4.64 74.10 -38.60
CA MET A 1 4.33 74.14 -40.05
C MET A 1 2.81 74.05 -40.19
N ARG A 2 2.15 75.09 -40.71
CA ARG A 2 0.68 75.15 -40.93
C ARG A 2 0.29 74.30 -42.14
N VAL A 3 -0.72 73.43 -42.02
CA VAL A 3 -1.62 72.99 -43.12
C VAL A 3 -2.95 72.54 -42.46
N VAL A 4 -3.95 73.41 -42.28
CA VAL A 4 -5.12 73.70 -43.15
C VAL A 4 -5.85 72.45 -43.68
N ARG A 5 -7.05 72.20 -43.15
CA ARG A 5 -8.06 71.26 -43.64
C ARG A 5 -8.61 71.70 -45.00
N LYS A 6 -8.90 70.75 -45.89
CA LYS A 6 -9.89 70.90 -46.96
C LYS A 6 -10.89 69.76 -46.88
N CYS A 7 -12.14 70.14 -46.64
CA CYS A 7 -13.33 69.32 -46.77
C CYS A 7 -14.07 69.82 -48.02
N THR A 8 -14.60 68.93 -48.84
CA THR A 8 -15.53 69.26 -49.92
C THR A 8 -16.51 68.11 -50.06
N VAL A 9 -17.77 68.34 -49.70
CA VAL A 9 -18.91 67.58 -50.25
C VAL A 9 -20.05 68.56 -50.51
N LEU A 10 -20.60 68.42 -51.71
CA LEU A 10 -21.73 69.17 -52.26
C LEU A 10 -23.04 68.89 -51.52
N GLY A 11 -23.86 69.94 -51.41
CA GLY A 11 -25.21 69.95 -51.96
C GLY A 11 -26.31 69.14 -51.25
N GLY A 12 -27.28 69.88 -50.69
CA GLY A 12 -28.66 69.67 -51.08
C GLY A 12 -29.63 69.11 -50.03
N VAL A 13 -30.54 70.00 -49.63
CA VAL A 13 -31.94 69.79 -49.22
C VAL A 13 -32.21 69.42 -47.75
N CYS A 14 -32.76 70.42 -47.07
CA CYS A 14 -33.49 70.36 -45.81
C CYS A 14 -34.70 69.39 -45.88
N LEU A 15 -34.79 68.47 -44.92
CA LEU A 15 -36.07 67.98 -44.42
C LEU A 15 -35.98 67.89 -42.90
N SER A 16 -36.78 68.72 -42.24
CA SER A 16 -36.90 68.84 -40.79
C SER A 16 -37.57 67.60 -40.19
N ALA A 17 -36.79 66.77 -39.52
CA ALA A 17 -37.27 65.79 -38.56
C ALA A 17 -36.72 66.17 -37.18
N LEU A 18 -37.60 66.37 -36.19
CA LEU A 18 -37.22 66.44 -34.79
C LEU A 18 -36.59 65.09 -34.40
N LEU A 19 -35.26 65.04 -34.34
CA LEU A 19 -34.52 64.01 -33.64
C LEU A 19 -34.11 64.61 -32.29
N THR A 20 -34.69 64.10 -31.20
CA THR A 20 -34.10 64.22 -29.88
C THR A 20 -32.74 63.53 -29.92
N ALA A 21 -31.67 64.32 -30.08
CA ALA A 21 -30.31 63.84 -29.93
C ALA A 21 -30.10 63.50 -28.45
N ALA A 22 -30.22 62.23 -28.11
CA ALA A 22 -29.56 61.70 -26.93
C ALA A 22 -28.06 61.96 -27.12
N CYS A 23 -27.49 62.78 -26.25
CA CYS A 23 -26.05 62.91 -26.13
C CYS A 23 -25.55 61.59 -25.52
N GLU A 24 -25.23 60.61 -26.36
CA GLU A 24 -24.37 59.52 -25.93
C GLU A 24 -23.01 60.15 -25.62
N ALA A 25 -22.76 60.34 -24.32
CA ALA A 25 -21.45 60.66 -23.83
C ALA A 25 -20.52 59.53 -24.27
N VAL A 26 -19.55 59.85 -25.14
CA VAL A 26 -18.40 58.99 -25.39
C VAL A 26 -17.78 58.70 -24.02
N PRO A 27 -17.72 57.45 -23.55
CA PRO A 27 -17.08 57.16 -22.27
C PRO A 27 -15.61 57.58 -22.39
N PRO A 28 -15.01 58.18 -21.35
CA PRO A 28 -13.62 58.57 -21.40
C PRO A 28 -12.78 57.34 -21.69
N THR A 29 -11.99 57.39 -22.76
CA THR A 29 -10.94 56.41 -23.02
C THR A 29 -9.95 56.48 -21.86
N GLU A 30 -10.08 55.56 -20.89
CA GLU A 30 -9.10 55.44 -19.82
C GLU A 30 -7.73 55.16 -20.42
N ASN A 31 -6.78 56.03 -20.10
CA ASN A 31 -5.39 55.93 -20.48
C ASN A 31 -4.78 54.68 -19.80
N PRO A 32 -4.31 53.65 -20.54
CA PRO A 32 -3.84 52.40 -19.93
C PRO A 32 -2.46 52.50 -19.25
N ALA A 33 -1.95 53.71 -19.00
CA ALA A 33 -0.63 53.96 -18.41
C ALA A 33 -0.71 54.74 -17.08
N ALA A 34 -1.75 54.54 -16.27
CA ALA A 34 -1.72 54.96 -14.88
C ALA A 34 -0.82 53.99 -14.10
N GLY A 35 0.44 54.36 -13.89
CA GLY A 35 1.36 53.62 -13.04
C GLY A 35 0.79 53.43 -11.63
N LEU A 36 1.04 52.26 -11.03
CA LEU A 36 0.67 51.97 -9.65
C LEU A 36 1.19 53.08 -8.74
N THR A 37 0.31 53.75 -8.01
CA THR A 37 0.74 54.68 -6.94
C THR A 37 1.22 53.84 -5.75
N SER A 38 2.16 54.34 -4.93
CA SER A 38 2.79 53.58 -3.83
C SER A 38 1.84 53.11 -2.70
N ARG A 39 0.52 53.27 -2.87
CA ARG A 39 -0.55 52.85 -1.93
C ARG A 39 -1.42 51.72 -2.46
N GLN A 40 -1.27 51.28 -3.70
CA GLN A 40 -2.08 50.19 -4.23
C GLN A 40 -1.52 48.84 -3.75
N GLN A 41 -2.33 48.07 -3.04
CA GLN A 41 -2.03 46.71 -2.62
C GLN A 41 -2.54 45.74 -3.69
N LEU A 42 -1.66 44.88 -4.18
CA LEU A 42 -1.99 43.82 -5.12
C LEU A 42 -2.02 42.49 -4.36
N THR A 43 -3.05 41.67 -4.63
CA THR A 43 -3.13 40.30 -4.13
C THR A 43 -3.76 39.40 -5.18
N LEU A 44 -3.46 38.10 -5.14
CA LEU A 44 -4.24 37.11 -5.87
C LEU A 44 -5.42 36.64 -5.02
N ASP A 45 -6.55 36.42 -5.68
CA ASP A 45 -7.78 35.93 -5.06
C ASP A 45 -8.23 34.62 -5.74
N PRO A 46 -8.33 33.51 -4.98
CA PRO A 46 -7.83 33.35 -3.61
C PRO A 46 -6.28 33.27 -3.57
N PRO A 47 -5.63 33.65 -2.44
CA PRO A 47 -4.17 33.56 -2.29
C PRO A 47 -3.68 32.13 -2.03
N ILE A 48 -4.59 31.22 -1.65
CA ILE A 48 -4.35 29.79 -1.49
C ILE A 48 -5.47 29.03 -2.19
N VAL A 49 -5.11 28.09 -3.05
CA VAL A 49 -6.04 27.24 -3.80
C VAL A 49 -5.80 25.77 -3.45
N THR A 50 -6.89 25.03 -3.25
CA THR A 50 -6.86 23.56 -3.24
C THR A 50 -7.70 23.05 -4.41
N LEU A 51 -7.06 22.35 -5.34
CA LEU A 51 -7.69 21.59 -6.41
C LEU A 51 -7.83 20.14 -5.93
N THR A 52 -9.05 19.62 -5.95
CA THR A 52 -9.40 18.34 -5.31
C THR A 52 -8.97 17.13 -6.12
N GLU A 53 -8.84 17.29 -7.44
CA GLU A 53 -8.40 16.24 -8.35
C GLU A 53 -7.52 16.78 -9.47
N VAL A 54 -6.68 15.90 -10.03
CA VAL A 54 -5.95 16.19 -11.26
C VAL A 54 -6.94 16.46 -12.40
N GLY A 55 -6.78 17.60 -13.07
CA GLY A 55 -7.68 18.07 -14.12
C GLY A 55 -8.65 19.16 -13.65
N ASP A 56 -8.83 19.36 -12.35
CA ASP A 56 -9.62 20.47 -11.80
C ASP A 56 -9.06 21.81 -12.28
N SER A 57 -9.95 22.79 -12.44
CA SER A 57 -9.57 24.13 -12.87
C SER A 57 -10.27 25.20 -12.04
N LEU A 58 -9.57 26.31 -11.83
CA LEU A 58 -10.06 27.47 -11.09
C LEU A 58 -9.63 28.74 -11.82
N GLN A 59 -10.44 29.80 -11.72
CA GLN A 59 -10.06 31.13 -12.20
C GLN A 59 -9.39 31.92 -11.07
N LEU A 60 -8.11 32.24 -11.21
CA LEU A 60 -7.47 33.24 -10.36
C LEU A 60 -7.79 34.65 -10.86
N ARG A 61 -7.87 35.59 -9.92
CA ARG A 61 -8.09 37.02 -10.20
C ARG A 61 -7.06 37.87 -9.47
N LEU A 62 -6.65 38.97 -10.10
CA LEU A 62 -5.85 39.99 -9.43
C LEU A 62 -6.80 40.92 -8.68
N ALA A 63 -6.65 41.07 -7.37
CA ALA A 63 -7.33 42.09 -6.59
C ALA A 63 -6.42 43.31 -6.40
N ILE A 64 -6.96 44.50 -6.68
CA ILE A 64 -6.30 45.78 -6.41
C ILE A 64 -7.07 46.46 -5.28
N ASN A 65 -6.40 46.66 -4.14
CA ASN A 65 -6.99 47.12 -2.89
C ASN A 65 -8.21 46.27 -2.47
N GLY A 66 -8.08 44.94 -2.57
CA GLY A 66 -9.13 43.99 -2.19
C GLY A 66 -10.33 43.92 -3.15
N LYS A 67 -10.34 44.66 -4.25
CA LYS A 67 -11.39 44.55 -5.27
C LYS A 67 -10.84 43.79 -6.47
N GLU A 68 -11.41 42.61 -6.74
CA GLU A 68 -11.07 41.78 -7.89
C GLU A 68 -11.11 42.56 -9.22
N ARG A 69 -10.20 42.20 -10.11
CA ARG A 69 -10.10 42.66 -11.49
C ARG A 69 -9.92 41.43 -12.38
N GLY A 70 -10.68 41.38 -13.47
CA GLY A 70 -10.66 40.26 -14.41
C GLY A 70 -9.55 40.36 -15.46
N ALA A 71 -9.67 39.54 -16.52
CA ALA A 71 -8.74 39.43 -17.65
C ALA A 71 -8.61 40.71 -18.52
N GLU A 72 -9.24 41.81 -18.13
CA GLU A 72 -9.21 43.09 -18.85
C GLU A 72 -7.97 43.95 -18.54
N LEU A 73 -7.14 43.52 -17.58
CA LEU A 73 -5.93 44.22 -17.19
C LEU A 73 -4.83 44.06 -18.24
N ARG A 74 -4.63 45.09 -19.05
CA ARG A 74 -3.52 45.16 -20.00
C ARG A 74 -2.19 45.11 -19.26
N GLY A 75 -1.29 44.24 -19.68
CA GLY A 75 0.03 44.08 -19.06
C GLY A 75 0.06 43.17 -17.83
N LEU A 76 -1.03 42.46 -17.53
CA LEU A 76 -1.03 41.34 -16.59
C LEU A 76 -0.44 40.10 -17.27
N ILE A 77 0.57 39.49 -16.65
CA ILE A 77 1.24 38.29 -17.15
C ILE A 77 1.16 37.21 -16.08
N TRP A 78 0.70 36.02 -16.46
CA TRP A 78 0.61 34.85 -15.59
C TRP A 78 1.74 33.87 -15.87
N ARG A 79 2.21 33.20 -14.82
CA ARG A 79 3.19 32.12 -14.93
C ARG A 79 3.04 31.14 -13.76
N SER A 80 3.10 29.85 -14.05
CA SER A 80 3.30 28.83 -13.02
C SER A 80 4.78 28.65 -12.73
N VAL A 81 5.15 28.52 -11.46
CA VAL A 81 6.53 28.15 -11.06
C VAL A 81 6.85 26.72 -11.50
N ASP A 82 5.88 25.80 -11.41
CA ASP A 82 6.01 24.43 -11.90
C ASP A 82 4.78 24.03 -12.74
N PRO A 83 4.85 24.20 -14.08
CA PRO A 83 3.79 23.79 -14.99
C PRO A 83 3.49 22.29 -14.99
N SER A 84 4.41 21.44 -14.52
CA SER A 84 4.16 19.99 -14.43
C SER A 84 3.16 19.63 -13.33
N VAL A 85 2.96 20.52 -12.36
CA VAL A 85 1.98 20.38 -11.26
C VAL A 85 0.69 21.14 -11.57
N VAL A 86 0.80 22.41 -11.94
CA VAL A 86 -0.35 23.28 -12.30
C VAL A 86 0.02 24.16 -13.48
N GLU A 87 -0.80 24.14 -14.52
CA GLU A 87 -0.72 25.09 -15.63
C GLU A 87 -1.58 26.33 -15.37
N VAL A 88 -1.21 27.47 -15.95
CA VAL A 88 -2.00 28.70 -15.94
C VAL A 88 -2.05 29.29 -17.34
N ASP A 89 -3.22 29.68 -17.81
CA ASP A 89 -3.39 30.35 -19.11
C ASP A 89 -3.22 31.88 -19.02
N GLU A 90 -3.26 32.55 -20.17
CA GLU A 90 -3.11 34.01 -20.28
C GLU A 90 -4.21 34.79 -19.54
N THR A 91 -5.34 34.15 -19.23
CA THR A 91 -6.47 34.75 -18.52
C THR A 91 -6.40 34.55 -17.01
N GLY A 92 -5.44 33.74 -16.53
CA GLY A 92 -5.31 33.37 -15.11
C GLY A 92 -6.16 32.15 -14.72
N ARG A 93 -6.67 31.38 -15.68
CA ARG A 93 -7.30 30.09 -15.38
C ARG A 93 -6.21 29.06 -15.15
N ILE A 94 -6.21 28.49 -13.95
CA ILE A 94 -5.30 27.42 -13.55
C ILE A 94 -5.93 26.05 -13.77
N ARG A 95 -5.12 25.04 -14.07
CA ARG A 95 -5.54 23.64 -14.19
C ARG A 95 -4.51 22.70 -13.56
N ALA A 96 -4.97 21.78 -12.72
CA ALA A 96 -4.12 20.74 -12.15
C ALA A 96 -3.64 19.75 -13.24
N VAL A 97 -2.33 19.54 -13.31
CA VAL A 97 -1.68 18.59 -14.24
C VAL A 97 -1.23 17.34 -13.52
N SER A 98 -0.63 17.49 -12.33
CA SER A 98 -0.24 16.37 -11.47
C SER A 98 -0.43 16.73 -10.00
N SER A 99 -0.37 15.73 -9.13
CA SER A 99 -0.43 15.95 -7.67
C SER A 99 0.83 16.65 -7.18
N GLY A 100 0.67 17.67 -6.34
CA GLY A 100 1.80 18.39 -5.79
C GLY A 100 1.42 19.78 -5.28
N VAL A 101 2.44 20.55 -4.95
CA VAL A 101 2.30 21.94 -4.50
C VAL A 101 3.18 22.81 -5.38
N THR A 102 2.60 23.88 -5.91
CA THR A 102 3.33 24.86 -6.71
C THR A 102 2.78 26.26 -6.47
N GLU A 103 3.48 27.25 -6.97
CA GLU A 103 3.10 28.65 -6.88
C GLU A 103 2.71 29.18 -8.26
N VAL A 104 1.64 29.96 -8.32
CA VAL A 104 1.24 30.71 -9.50
C VAL A 104 1.53 32.19 -9.25
N VAL A 105 2.25 32.78 -10.19
CA VAL A 105 2.71 34.17 -10.14
C VAL A 105 1.94 34.99 -11.16
N ALA A 106 1.44 36.15 -10.72
CA ALA A 106 0.98 37.20 -11.62
C ALA A 106 1.89 38.41 -11.51
N ASN A 107 2.43 38.84 -12.64
CA ASN A 107 3.18 40.09 -12.76
C ASN A 107 2.25 41.17 -13.34
N TYR A 108 2.08 42.27 -12.61
CA TYR A 108 1.34 43.43 -13.08
C TYR A 108 2.17 44.69 -12.87
N LEU A 109 2.51 45.36 -13.99
CA LEU A 109 3.30 46.60 -14.01
C LEU A 109 4.63 46.48 -13.24
N GLY A 110 5.27 45.31 -13.30
CA GLY A 110 6.55 45.03 -12.65
C GLY A 110 6.46 44.57 -11.19
N THR A 111 5.25 44.49 -10.62
CA THR A 111 5.01 43.91 -9.29
C THR A 111 4.57 42.46 -9.43
N GLU A 112 5.23 41.54 -8.71
CA GLU A 112 4.81 40.15 -8.63
C GLU A 112 3.93 39.90 -7.40
N VAL A 113 2.88 39.11 -7.60
CA VAL A 113 2.03 38.57 -6.54
C VAL A 113 1.85 37.07 -6.76
N HIS A 114 1.65 36.36 -5.66
CA HIS A 114 1.78 34.91 -5.62
C HIS A 114 0.52 34.27 -5.02
N ALA A 115 0.17 33.09 -5.55
CA ALA A 115 -0.86 32.21 -5.01
C ALA A 115 -0.28 30.82 -4.85
N MET A 116 -0.44 30.23 -3.66
CA MET A 116 -0.05 28.85 -3.40
C MET A 116 -1.15 27.91 -3.90
N VAL A 117 -0.80 26.93 -4.73
CA VAL A 117 -1.75 25.98 -5.29
C VAL A 117 -1.38 24.56 -4.87
N TYR A 118 -2.32 23.92 -4.19
CA TYR A 118 -2.26 22.51 -3.79
C TYR A 118 -3.12 21.70 -4.75
N SER A 119 -2.51 20.77 -5.47
CA SER A 119 -3.18 19.82 -6.37
C SER A 119 -3.20 18.45 -5.70
N ALA A 120 -4.38 17.99 -5.29
CA ALA A 120 -4.51 16.70 -4.62
C ALA A 120 -4.33 15.52 -5.61
N PRO A 121 -3.85 14.36 -5.12
CA PRO A 121 -3.78 13.16 -5.95
C PRO A 121 -5.16 12.68 -6.35
N LYS A 122 -5.29 12.20 -7.58
CA LYS A 122 -6.49 11.49 -8.03
C LYS A 122 -6.43 10.05 -7.52
N TYR A 123 -7.47 9.62 -6.81
CA TYR A 123 -7.65 8.24 -6.37
C TYR A 123 -8.82 7.60 -7.10
N ALA A 124 -8.69 6.32 -7.46
CA ALA A 124 -9.74 5.53 -8.10
C ALA A 124 -10.39 4.52 -7.16
N GLY A 125 -9.84 4.32 -5.96
CA GLY A 125 -10.36 3.39 -4.98
C GLY A 125 -9.55 3.34 -3.69
N ILE A 126 -10.03 2.54 -2.76
CA ILE A 126 -9.29 2.06 -1.59
C ILE A 126 -9.23 0.53 -1.65
N LYS A 127 -8.08 -0.04 -1.35
CA LYS A 127 -7.91 -1.48 -1.13
C LYS A 127 -7.73 -1.73 0.36
N LEU A 128 -8.29 -2.84 0.83
CA LEU A 128 -8.16 -3.34 2.19
C LEU A 128 -7.64 -4.77 2.10
N ASP A 129 -6.53 -5.03 2.78
CA ASP A 129 -5.89 -6.33 2.91
C ASP A 129 -5.94 -6.76 4.39
N GLY A 130 -6.43 -7.97 4.65
CA GLY A 130 -6.63 -8.52 5.99
C GLY A 130 -6.88 -10.03 5.94
N VAL A 131 -7.31 -10.60 7.07
CA VAL A 131 -7.73 -12.01 7.18
C VAL A 131 -9.25 -12.10 7.28
N GLU A 132 -9.83 -13.14 6.69
CA GLU A 132 -11.29 -13.37 6.72
C GLU A 132 -11.73 -14.21 7.93
N GLU A 133 -10.79 -14.89 8.59
CA GLU A 133 -11.06 -15.79 9.71
C GLU A 133 -9.99 -15.62 10.81
N LEU A 134 -10.42 -15.60 12.07
CA LEU A 134 -9.59 -15.52 13.27
C LEU A 134 -10.15 -16.42 14.37
N ALA A 135 -9.30 -17.01 15.21
CA ALA A 135 -9.76 -17.64 16.44
C ALA A 135 -9.89 -16.61 17.57
N VAL A 136 -10.80 -16.84 18.53
CA VAL A 136 -10.89 -16.02 19.75
C VAL A 136 -9.52 -15.99 20.45
N GLY A 137 -9.03 -14.79 20.75
CA GLY A 137 -7.73 -14.53 21.36
C GLY A 137 -6.61 -14.23 20.37
N ASP A 138 -6.81 -14.49 19.07
CA ASP A 138 -5.85 -14.13 18.03
C ASP A 138 -5.85 -12.62 17.74
N THR A 139 -4.74 -12.17 17.12
CA THR A 139 -4.63 -10.82 16.58
C THR A 139 -4.16 -10.85 15.13
N ALA A 140 -4.57 -9.89 14.33
CA ALA A 140 -4.10 -9.72 12.96
C ALA A 140 -4.00 -8.26 12.56
N THR A 141 -2.99 -7.92 11.76
CA THR A 141 -2.81 -6.57 11.24
C THR A 141 -3.51 -6.42 9.89
N PHE A 142 -4.40 -5.45 9.81
CA PHE A 142 -5.11 -5.05 8.59
C PHE A 142 -4.41 -3.82 8.01
N SER A 143 -4.40 -3.73 6.68
CA SER A 143 -3.85 -2.57 5.99
C SER A 143 -4.82 -2.08 4.94
N ALA A 144 -4.88 -0.76 4.74
CA ALA A 144 -5.64 -0.17 3.68
C ALA A 144 -4.87 0.98 3.04
N TYR A 145 -5.00 1.12 1.72
CA TYR A 145 -4.34 2.16 0.96
C TYR A 145 -5.18 2.60 -0.24
N LEU A 146 -5.05 3.87 -0.61
CA LEU A 146 -5.68 4.40 -1.80
C LEU A 146 -4.92 3.94 -3.05
N VAL A 147 -5.64 3.77 -4.16
CA VAL A 147 -5.06 3.37 -5.44
C VAL A 147 -5.39 4.36 -6.56
N ASP A 148 -4.55 4.40 -7.59
CA ASP A 148 -4.85 5.10 -8.85
C ASP A 148 -5.71 4.26 -9.80
N GLU A 149 -5.99 4.79 -11.00
CA GLU A 149 -6.82 4.13 -12.03
C GLU A 149 -6.24 2.79 -12.50
N ASP A 150 -4.92 2.62 -12.41
CA ASP A 150 -4.21 1.39 -12.76
C ASP A 150 -4.17 0.40 -11.58
N GLY A 151 -4.71 0.78 -10.42
CA GLY A 151 -4.75 -0.03 -9.21
C GLY A 151 -3.45 -0.01 -8.39
N ASN A 152 -2.52 0.90 -8.69
CA ASN A 152 -1.26 1.05 -7.96
C ASN A 152 -1.44 1.86 -6.67
N PRO A 153 -0.73 1.51 -5.58
CA PRO A 153 -0.82 2.25 -4.32
C PRO A 153 -0.43 3.73 -4.47
N LYS A 154 -1.18 4.61 -3.82
CA LYS A 154 -0.91 6.04 -3.71
C LYS A 154 -0.95 6.46 -2.25
N SER A 155 0.02 7.30 -1.87
CA SER A 155 0.01 7.97 -0.57
C SER A 155 -1.21 8.88 -0.48
N GLY A 156 -1.84 8.91 0.69
CA GLY A 156 -3.05 9.70 0.92
C GLY A 156 -3.26 10.10 2.37
N PRO A 157 -4.44 10.63 2.71
CA PRO A 157 -4.80 10.94 4.09
C PRO A 157 -4.78 9.67 4.97
N PRO A 158 -4.69 9.81 6.30
CA PRO A 158 -4.73 8.67 7.21
C PRO A 158 -6.03 7.89 7.06
N VAL A 159 -5.93 6.57 7.17
CA VAL A 159 -7.07 5.65 7.20
C VAL A 159 -7.74 5.75 8.56
N LYS A 160 -9.07 5.74 8.56
CA LYS A 160 -9.89 5.57 9.76
C LYS A 160 -10.49 4.19 9.76
N TRP A 161 -10.30 3.47 10.85
CA TRP A 161 -10.81 2.13 11.05
C TRP A 161 -12.10 2.13 11.89
N SER A 162 -12.92 1.11 11.71
CA SER A 162 -14.08 0.84 12.57
C SER A 162 -14.50 -0.62 12.42
N SER A 163 -15.04 -1.21 13.49
CA SER A 163 -15.70 -2.51 13.48
C SER A 163 -17.21 -2.38 13.64
N SER A 164 -17.99 -3.22 12.97
CA SER A 164 -19.44 -3.30 13.19
C SER A 164 -19.83 -3.98 14.52
N ALA A 165 -18.91 -4.77 15.10
CA ALA A 165 -19.11 -5.51 16.33
C ALA A 165 -17.81 -5.55 17.15
N GLU A 166 -17.50 -4.45 17.86
CA GLU A 166 -16.26 -4.31 18.64
C GLU A 166 -16.12 -5.34 19.77
N ASP A 167 -17.22 -5.90 20.27
CA ASP A 167 -17.21 -6.98 21.27
C ASP A 167 -16.87 -8.37 20.66
N VAL A 168 -16.89 -8.50 19.32
CA VAL A 168 -16.57 -9.73 18.56
C VAL A 168 -15.16 -9.62 17.99
N ALA A 169 -14.88 -8.54 17.26
CA ALA A 169 -13.55 -8.18 16.80
C ALA A 169 -13.37 -6.67 16.90
N SER A 170 -12.40 -6.22 17.69
CA SER A 170 -12.04 -4.80 17.81
C SER A 170 -10.93 -4.47 16.82
N ILE A 171 -10.82 -3.20 16.41
CA ILE A 171 -9.71 -2.70 15.58
C ILE A 171 -9.22 -1.36 16.12
N ASP A 172 -7.90 -1.19 16.22
CA ASP A 172 -7.29 0.07 16.66
C ASP A 172 -6.99 1.05 15.50
N ASP A 173 -6.46 2.23 15.83
CA ASP A 173 -6.11 3.26 14.85
C ASP A 173 -4.94 2.86 13.92
N ASP A 174 -4.12 1.88 14.33
CA ASP A 174 -2.99 1.34 13.57
C ASP A 174 -3.38 0.15 12.68
N GLY A 175 -4.63 -0.32 12.79
CA GLY A 175 -5.18 -1.44 12.02
C GLY A 175 -4.92 -2.80 12.66
N LEU A 176 -4.56 -2.88 13.94
CA LEU A 176 -4.49 -4.14 14.66
C LEU A 176 -5.90 -4.59 15.08
N VAL A 177 -6.31 -5.76 14.59
CA VAL A 177 -7.55 -6.42 14.95
C VAL A 177 -7.30 -7.42 16.09
N GLU A 178 -8.13 -7.38 17.12
CA GLU A 178 -8.16 -8.38 18.20
C GLU A 178 -9.49 -9.16 18.15
N ALA A 179 -9.42 -10.49 18.09
CA ALA A 179 -10.60 -11.35 18.11
C ALA A 179 -11.02 -11.66 19.55
N LEU A 180 -12.21 -11.20 19.95
CA LEU A 180 -12.66 -11.20 21.34
C LEU A 180 -13.73 -12.26 21.64
N ALA A 181 -14.65 -12.50 20.70
CA ALA A 181 -15.74 -13.45 20.88
C ALA A 181 -16.16 -14.06 19.53
N GLU A 182 -16.71 -15.27 19.57
CA GLU A 182 -17.23 -15.94 18.37
C GLU A 182 -18.34 -15.13 17.72
N GLY A 183 -18.30 -15.02 16.39
CA GLY A 183 -19.29 -14.27 15.62
C GLY A 183 -18.72 -13.72 14.33
N GLU A 184 -19.44 -12.78 13.73
CA GLU A 184 -19.02 -12.07 12.53
C GLU A 184 -18.91 -10.58 12.83
N ALA A 185 -17.82 -9.95 12.37
CA ALA A 185 -17.58 -8.52 12.47
C ALA A 185 -17.15 -7.97 11.10
N GLU A 186 -17.73 -6.85 10.69
CA GLU A 186 -17.31 -6.15 9.47
C GLU A 186 -16.28 -5.08 9.83
N ILE A 187 -15.05 -5.27 9.38
CA ILE A 187 -13.95 -4.32 9.57
C ILE A 187 -13.92 -3.36 8.39
N SER A 188 -14.10 -2.07 8.67
CA SER A 188 -14.18 -1.01 7.66
C SER A 188 -12.97 -0.08 7.71
N ALA A 189 -12.41 0.23 6.55
CA ALA A 189 -11.37 1.23 6.33
C ALA A 189 -11.95 2.41 5.54
N LYS A 190 -11.73 3.64 6.02
CA LYS A 190 -12.16 4.86 5.33
C LYS A 190 -11.01 5.84 5.15
N ALA A 191 -10.78 6.29 3.92
CA ALA A 191 -9.80 7.33 3.60
C ALA A 191 -10.37 8.29 2.54
N ALA A 192 -10.31 9.59 2.81
CA ALA A 192 -11.00 10.62 2.03
C ALA A 192 -12.50 10.30 1.87
N ASN A 193 -12.96 10.12 0.63
CA ASN A 193 -14.31 9.75 0.22
C ASN A 193 -14.46 8.25 -0.08
N TRP A 194 -13.40 7.45 0.10
CA TRP A 194 -13.40 6.02 -0.18
C TRP A 194 -13.60 5.19 1.09
N SER A 195 -14.27 4.05 0.94
CA SER A 195 -14.50 3.08 1.99
C SER A 195 -14.32 1.67 1.43
N ALA A 196 -13.69 0.78 2.19
CA ALA A 196 -13.69 -0.67 1.96
C ALA A 196 -14.05 -1.37 3.26
N ALA A 197 -14.62 -2.57 3.14
CA ALA A 197 -14.99 -3.39 4.27
C ALA A 197 -14.60 -4.85 3.99
N LEU A 198 -14.22 -5.57 5.04
CA LEU A 198 -13.96 -7.00 5.02
C LEU A 198 -14.76 -7.67 6.14
N LEU A 199 -15.49 -8.73 5.80
CA LEU A 199 -16.17 -9.56 6.79
C LEU A 199 -15.15 -10.49 7.44
N VAL A 200 -15.07 -10.44 8.77
CA VAL A 200 -14.19 -11.29 9.58
C VAL A 200 -15.07 -12.23 10.39
N THR A 201 -14.84 -13.53 10.25
CA THR A 201 -15.48 -14.57 11.05
C THR A 201 -14.55 -14.94 12.20
N VAL A 202 -14.99 -14.70 13.42
CA VAL A 202 -14.29 -15.14 14.63
C VAL A 202 -14.86 -16.48 15.05
N VAL A 203 -14.01 -17.50 15.09
CA VAL A 203 -14.35 -18.88 15.45
C VAL A 203 -13.82 -19.21 16.85
N ALA A 204 -14.38 -20.25 17.48
CA ALA A 204 -13.85 -20.78 18.72
C ALA A 204 -12.34 -21.09 18.54
N PRO A 205 -11.52 -20.91 19.58
CA PRO A 205 -10.16 -21.42 19.56
C PRO A 205 -10.22 -22.90 19.20
N ALA A 206 -9.31 -23.36 18.33
CA ALA A 206 -9.17 -24.79 18.11
C ALA A 206 -8.99 -25.44 19.48
N GLU A 207 -9.89 -26.36 19.85
CA GLU A 207 -9.72 -27.13 21.07
C GLU A 207 -8.37 -27.82 20.97
N ASP A 208 -7.48 -27.53 21.94
CA ASP A 208 -6.31 -28.36 22.14
C ASP A 208 -6.82 -29.80 22.24
N PRO A 209 -6.27 -30.77 21.47
CA PRO A 209 -6.68 -32.15 21.61
C PRO A 209 -6.52 -32.52 23.08
N ASP A 210 -7.64 -32.88 23.72
CA ASP A 210 -7.68 -33.21 25.13
C ASP A 210 -6.58 -34.24 25.41
N PRO A 211 -5.56 -33.92 26.24
CA PRO A 211 -4.50 -34.87 26.57
C PRO A 211 -5.04 -36.14 27.24
N ASP A 212 -6.28 -36.11 27.74
CA ASP A 212 -7.00 -37.22 28.35
C ASP A 212 -7.95 -37.94 27.38
N THR A 213 -8.07 -37.50 26.11
CA THR A 213 -8.57 -38.36 25.01
C THR A 213 -7.45 -39.16 24.38
N ASP A 214 -6.56 -39.69 25.22
CA ASP A 214 -5.87 -40.92 24.86
C ASP A 214 -6.97 -41.99 24.79
N PRO A 215 -7.24 -42.62 23.62
CA PRO A 215 -7.95 -43.90 23.67
C PRO A 215 -7.15 -44.75 24.65
N ASP A 216 -7.82 -45.25 25.72
CA ASP A 216 -7.26 -46.15 26.74
C ASP A 216 -5.97 -46.77 26.19
N PRO A 217 -4.77 -46.49 26.76
CA PRO A 217 -3.56 -47.08 26.24
C PRO A 217 -3.84 -48.56 26.13
N ASP A 218 -3.80 -49.06 24.88
CA ASP A 218 -4.14 -50.43 24.52
C ASP A 218 -3.76 -51.33 25.69
N PRO A 219 -4.69 -52.11 26.27
CA PRO A 219 -4.44 -52.85 27.50
C PRO A 219 -3.13 -53.59 27.30
N ASP A 220 -2.12 -53.16 28.08
CA ASP A 220 -0.73 -53.57 28.05
C ASP A 220 -0.47 -54.67 27.00
N PRO A 221 0.11 -54.35 25.82
CA PRO A 221 0.42 -55.40 24.86
C PRO A 221 1.57 -56.17 25.48
N ASN A 222 1.19 -57.17 26.28
CA ASN A 222 1.94 -58.30 26.75
C ASN A 222 3.46 -58.05 26.82
N PRO A 223 4.09 -58.02 28.01
CA PRO A 223 5.54 -57.81 28.17
C PRO A 223 6.46 -58.81 27.44
N ASP A 224 5.93 -59.68 26.60
CA ASP A 224 6.56 -60.87 26.05
C ASP A 224 6.33 -61.06 24.52
N ASP A 225 5.98 -60.01 23.76
CA ASP A 225 5.88 -60.11 22.30
C ASP A 225 7.20 -59.88 21.53
N GLY A 226 8.35 -59.84 22.21
CA GLY A 226 9.67 -60.08 21.61
C GLY A 226 10.07 -59.27 20.37
N ASN A 227 9.35 -58.20 20.01
CA ASN A 227 9.54 -57.51 18.74
C ASN A 227 10.25 -56.16 18.96
N SER A 228 11.56 -56.14 18.72
CA SER A 228 12.44 -54.97 18.82
C SER A 228 12.09 -53.81 17.89
N ASP A 229 11.10 -53.97 17.00
CA ASP A 229 10.83 -53.08 15.87
C ASP A 229 10.03 -51.80 16.25
N ARG A 230 9.57 -51.67 17.51
CA ARG A 230 8.80 -50.50 18.00
C ARG A 230 9.65 -49.41 18.67
N LEU A 231 10.83 -49.74 19.20
CA LEU A 231 11.74 -48.78 19.84
C LEU A 231 12.56 -47.97 18.83
N ASP A 232 12.65 -48.43 17.59
CA ASP A 232 13.49 -47.81 16.55
C ASP A 232 12.76 -46.77 15.70
N ARG A 233 11.63 -46.22 16.18
CA ARG A 233 10.87 -45.18 15.47
C ARG A 233 11.30 -43.77 15.88
N ALA A 234 11.26 -42.83 14.93
CA ALA A 234 11.65 -41.43 15.07
C ALA A 234 10.90 -40.70 16.20
N PHE A 235 9.64 -41.08 16.39
CA PHE A 235 8.75 -40.70 17.48
C PHE A 235 7.61 -41.73 17.56
N PRO A 236 6.93 -41.87 18.71
CA PRO A 236 5.77 -42.74 18.82
C PRO A 236 4.73 -42.42 17.75
N GLY A 237 4.26 -43.44 17.02
CA GLY A 237 3.29 -43.25 15.93
C GLY A 237 3.87 -42.83 14.57
N ALA A 238 5.19 -42.67 14.42
CA ALA A 238 5.79 -42.33 13.13
C ALA A 238 5.43 -43.36 12.03
N GLN A 239 5.05 -42.86 10.85
CA GLN A 239 4.64 -43.64 9.67
C GLN A 239 5.45 -43.24 8.42
N GLY A 240 5.42 -44.09 7.39
CA GLY A 240 6.09 -43.82 6.11
C GLY A 240 7.60 -44.07 6.12
N TYR A 241 8.28 -43.69 5.04
CA TYR A 241 9.69 -44.00 4.81
C TYR A 241 10.65 -43.36 5.82
N GLY A 242 10.23 -42.31 6.54
CA GLY A 242 11.00 -41.66 7.60
C GLY A 242 10.69 -42.16 9.01
N ALA A 243 9.83 -43.18 9.17
CA ALA A 243 9.34 -43.61 10.48
C ALA A 243 10.44 -44.06 11.45
N LYS A 244 11.60 -44.47 10.95
CA LYS A 244 12.75 -44.93 11.74
C LYS A 244 13.90 -43.92 11.85
N ALA A 245 13.69 -42.67 11.45
CA ALA A 245 14.73 -41.64 11.53
C ALA A 245 14.90 -41.13 12.98
N THR A 246 15.82 -41.73 13.74
CA THR A 246 16.08 -41.35 15.15
C THR A 246 16.96 -40.11 15.29
N VAL A 247 17.82 -39.85 14.30
CA VAL A 247 18.68 -38.66 14.21
C VAL A 247 18.92 -38.33 12.73
N ALA A 248 19.20 -37.06 12.42
CA ALA A 248 19.56 -36.67 11.06
C ALA A 248 20.87 -37.30 10.58
N CYS A 249 21.76 -37.77 11.47
CA CYS A 249 22.81 -38.75 11.19
C CYS A 249 23.57 -39.05 12.49
N ASP A 250 24.28 -40.18 12.54
CA ASP A 250 25.22 -40.50 13.62
C ASP A 250 26.61 -39.93 13.30
N ARG A 251 26.74 -38.60 13.30
CA ARG A 251 28.02 -37.89 13.12
C ARG A 251 28.33 -37.11 14.39
N SER A 252 29.57 -37.19 14.85
CA SER A 252 30.05 -36.45 16.02
C SER A 252 30.39 -34.99 15.72
N ASP A 253 30.65 -34.64 14.46
CA ASP A 253 30.92 -33.27 14.03
C ASP A 253 29.63 -32.58 13.59
N VAL A 254 29.19 -31.59 14.37
CA VAL A 254 27.95 -30.85 14.17
C VAL A 254 28.25 -29.45 13.64
N GLN A 255 27.59 -29.09 12.54
CA GLN A 255 27.56 -27.74 12.00
C GLN A 255 26.24 -27.06 12.34
N VAL A 256 26.31 -25.84 12.87
CA VAL A 256 25.11 -25.02 13.09
C VAL A 256 24.94 -24.04 11.93
N LEU A 257 23.79 -24.10 11.28
CA LEU A 257 23.40 -23.25 10.16
C LEU A 257 22.28 -22.31 10.62
N ARG A 258 22.56 -21.02 10.74
CA ARG A 258 21.59 -20.04 11.24
C ARG A 258 20.84 -19.39 10.09
N VAL A 259 19.52 -19.29 10.25
CA VAL A 259 18.61 -18.52 9.40
C VAL A 259 18.25 -17.24 10.16
N THR A 260 18.68 -16.10 9.64
CA THR A 260 18.62 -14.81 10.33
C THR A 260 17.63 -13.84 9.71
N ASN A 261 17.10 -14.16 8.53
CA ASN A 261 16.09 -13.36 7.84
C ASN A 261 15.12 -14.24 7.04
N THR A 262 13.97 -13.68 6.67
CA THR A 262 12.89 -14.36 5.95
C THR A 262 12.98 -14.22 4.43
N ASN A 263 14.09 -13.71 3.90
CA ASN A 263 14.28 -13.57 2.47
C ASN A 263 14.31 -14.96 1.80
N GLY A 264 13.81 -15.04 0.56
CA GLY A 264 13.80 -16.31 -0.17
C GLY A 264 15.19 -16.84 -0.55
N SER A 265 16.21 -15.97 -0.63
CA SER A 265 17.58 -16.32 -1.01
C SER A 265 18.59 -15.29 -0.49
N GLY A 266 19.89 -15.58 -0.63
CA GLY A 266 20.98 -14.70 -0.22
C GLY A 266 21.46 -14.94 1.22
N PRO A 267 22.53 -14.26 1.67
CA PRO A 267 23.17 -14.54 2.95
C PRO A 267 22.19 -14.51 4.13
N GLY A 268 22.22 -15.56 4.96
CA GLY A 268 21.37 -15.68 6.15
C GLY A 268 19.92 -16.12 5.88
N SER A 269 19.54 -16.35 4.62
CA SER A 269 18.25 -16.96 4.26
C SER A 269 18.21 -18.46 4.55
N PHE A 270 17.01 -19.04 4.50
CA PHE A 270 16.85 -20.50 4.60
C PHE A 270 17.56 -21.25 3.47
N LEU A 271 17.50 -20.76 2.22
CA LEU A 271 18.20 -21.41 1.11
C LEU A 271 19.72 -21.32 1.26
N ASP A 272 20.25 -20.19 1.73
CA ASP A 272 21.69 -20.06 2.01
C ASP A 272 22.17 -21.03 3.09
N ALA A 273 21.34 -21.29 4.12
CA ALA A 273 21.64 -22.32 5.10
C ALA A 273 21.73 -23.71 4.42
N LEU A 274 20.77 -24.06 3.58
CA LEU A 274 20.76 -25.35 2.88
C LEU A 274 21.90 -25.51 1.87
N ASP A 275 22.30 -24.44 1.18
CA ASP A 275 23.43 -24.45 0.25
C ASP A 275 24.78 -24.63 0.97
N ARG A 276 24.86 -24.21 2.24
CA ARG A 276 26.02 -24.42 3.12
C ARG A 276 26.01 -25.77 3.86
N ASN A 277 25.04 -26.64 3.59
CA ASN A 277 24.97 -27.96 4.18
C ASN A 277 26.14 -28.83 3.67
N ASP A 278 27.03 -29.21 4.59
CA ASP A 278 28.15 -30.11 4.31
C ASP A 278 27.70 -31.58 4.47
N PRO A 279 27.74 -32.42 3.41
CA PRO A 279 27.33 -33.82 3.49
C PRO A 279 28.17 -34.67 4.45
N ASP A 280 29.39 -34.23 4.80
CA ASP A 280 30.28 -34.97 5.68
C ASP A 280 30.02 -34.69 7.18
N ARG A 281 29.17 -33.70 7.51
CA ARG A 281 28.87 -33.24 8.87
C ARG A 281 27.38 -33.39 9.19
N MET A 282 27.04 -33.44 10.48
CA MET A 282 25.64 -33.29 10.90
C MET A 282 25.28 -31.80 10.90
N SER A 283 24.39 -31.39 10.02
CA SER A 283 23.92 -30.00 10.00
C SER A 283 22.67 -29.81 10.85
N VAL A 284 22.65 -28.77 11.68
CA VAL A 284 21.49 -28.33 12.45
C VAL A 284 21.11 -26.94 11.98
N VAL A 285 19.94 -26.80 11.36
CA VAL A 285 19.40 -25.50 10.95
C VAL A 285 18.59 -24.91 12.09
N LEU A 286 19.00 -23.73 12.56
CA LEU A 286 18.33 -22.96 13.60
C LEU A 286 17.74 -21.69 13.01
N PHE A 287 16.54 -21.32 13.44
CA PHE A 287 15.85 -20.11 13.03
C PHE A 287 15.98 -19.05 14.12
N GLU A 288 16.62 -17.94 13.82
CA GLU A 288 16.66 -16.74 14.68
C GLU A 288 15.53 -15.76 14.33
N THR A 289 14.72 -16.09 13.32
CA THR A 289 13.62 -15.29 12.80
C THR A 289 12.40 -16.18 12.54
N GLY A 290 11.20 -15.61 12.70
CA GLY A 290 9.92 -16.26 12.46
C GLY A 290 9.17 -15.58 11.31
N GLY A 291 8.06 -16.18 10.88
CA GLY A 291 7.20 -15.66 9.82
C GLY A 291 7.27 -16.45 8.50
N THR A 292 6.79 -15.83 7.42
CA THR A 292 6.68 -16.51 6.12
C THR A 292 7.94 -16.31 5.27
N ILE A 293 8.58 -17.41 4.91
CA ILE A 293 9.69 -17.46 3.95
C ILE A 293 9.13 -17.88 2.59
N ARG A 294 9.15 -16.97 1.62
CA ARG A 294 8.74 -17.26 0.25
C ARG A 294 9.88 -17.94 -0.50
N THR A 295 9.77 -19.24 -0.72
CA THR A 295 10.86 -20.04 -1.30
C THR A 295 10.38 -21.32 -1.97
N SER A 296 11.16 -21.81 -2.93
CA SER A 296 11.06 -23.16 -3.46
C SER A 296 12.35 -23.90 -3.17
N THR A 297 12.26 -24.89 -2.27
CA THR A 297 13.42 -25.60 -1.76
C THR A 297 13.53 -26.99 -2.37
N ARG A 298 14.73 -27.33 -2.85
CA ARG A 298 15.12 -28.68 -3.21
C ARG A 298 16.35 -29.09 -2.42
N LEU A 299 16.17 -29.96 -1.44
CA LEU A 299 17.28 -30.54 -0.67
C LEU A 299 18.05 -31.52 -1.53
N ARG A 300 19.35 -31.24 -1.67
CA ARG A 300 20.29 -32.05 -2.45
C ARG A 300 21.27 -32.83 -1.57
N SER A 301 21.41 -32.45 -0.31
CA SER A 301 22.30 -33.10 0.66
C SER A 301 21.52 -33.53 1.90
N GLY A 302 21.94 -34.66 2.48
CA GLY A 302 21.35 -35.27 3.66
C GLY A 302 21.96 -34.77 4.97
N CYS A 303 21.92 -35.62 6.00
CA CYS A 303 22.59 -35.38 7.28
C CYS A 303 22.15 -34.09 8.00
N ILE A 304 20.87 -33.70 7.88
CA ILE A 304 20.39 -32.38 8.29
C ILE A 304 19.14 -32.43 9.16
N TYR A 305 19.19 -31.75 10.31
CA TYR A 305 18.08 -31.50 11.22
C TYR A 305 17.61 -30.04 11.07
N ILE A 306 16.38 -29.84 10.60
CA ILE A 306 15.78 -28.52 10.43
C ILE A 306 14.85 -28.25 11.61
N ALA A 307 15.29 -27.38 12.52
CA ALA A 307 14.72 -27.18 13.85
C ALA A 307 13.71 -26.01 13.86
N GLY A 308 12.52 -26.19 13.27
CA GLY A 308 11.50 -25.14 13.21
C GLY A 308 11.07 -24.59 14.58
N GLN A 309 11.16 -25.40 15.65
CA GLN A 309 10.82 -25.01 17.02
C GLN A 309 11.74 -23.94 17.62
N THR A 310 12.83 -23.60 16.92
CA THR A 310 13.78 -22.57 17.37
C THR A 310 13.38 -21.18 16.91
N ALA A 311 12.44 -21.09 15.97
CA ALA A 311 11.94 -19.82 15.47
C ALA A 311 11.17 -19.04 16.56
N PRO A 312 11.36 -17.72 16.66
CA PRO A 312 10.56 -16.86 17.54
C PRO A 312 9.12 -16.67 17.01
N GLY A 313 8.23 -16.20 17.89
CA GLY A 313 6.83 -15.91 17.56
C GLY A 313 6.05 -17.16 17.15
N ASP A 314 5.18 -17.04 16.15
CA ASP A 314 4.32 -18.14 15.69
C ASP A 314 5.08 -19.25 14.96
N GLY A 315 6.40 -19.17 14.84
CA GLY A 315 7.23 -20.13 14.10
C GLY A 315 7.46 -19.72 12.64
N VAL A 316 7.87 -20.69 11.81
CA VAL A 316 8.24 -20.44 10.40
C VAL A 316 7.31 -21.17 9.46
N GLN A 317 6.81 -20.42 8.47
CA GLN A 317 6.07 -20.97 7.33
C GLN A 317 6.93 -20.87 6.07
N LEU A 318 7.09 -21.99 5.36
CA LEU A 318 7.61 -21.99 4.00
C LEU A 318 6.44 -21.88 3.02
N HIS A 319 6.47 -20.89 2.14
CA HIS A 319 5.39 -20.63 1.20
C HIS A 319 5.90 -20.53 -0.24
N ASN A 320 5.20 -21.20 -1.15
CA ASN A 320 5.40 -21.05 -2.58
C ASN A 320 4.04 -20.97 -3.28
N PRO A 321 3.61 -19.78 -3.76
CA PRO A 321 2.31 -19.61 -4.40
C PRO A 321 2.23 -20.18 -5.82
N ASP A 322 3.35 -20.65 -6.39
CA ASP A 322 3.43 -21.11 -7.77
C ASP A 322 3.74 -22.62 -7.91
N GLY A 323 3.91 -23.35 -6.79
CA GLY A 323 4.12 -24.79 -6.81
C GLY A 323 4.81 -25.33 -5.57
N VAL A 324 5.67 -26.33 -5.75
CA VAL A 324 6.27 -27.10 -4.66
C VAL A 324 7.13 -26.23 -3.74
N VAL A 325 6.81 -26.26 -2.45
CA VAL A 325 7.52 -25.54 -1.38
C VAL A 325 8.82 -26.26 -1.03
N PHE A 326 8.75 -27.57 -0.87
CA PHE A 326 9.84 -28.37 -0.34
C PHE A 326 9.88 -29.72 -1.03
N SER A 327 11.05 -30.07 -1.57
CA SER A 327 11.29 -31.33 -2.24
C SER A 327 12.64 -31.90 -1.84
N ILE A 328 12.72 -33.22 -1.82
CA ILE A 328 13.97 -33.96 -1.60
C ILE A 328 14.39 -34.54 -2.95
N ASP A 329 15.62 -34.23 -3.36
CA ASP A 329 16.18 -34.76 -4.59
C ASP A 329 16.50 -36.25 -4.44
N ARG A 330 15.61 -37.12 -4.94
CA ARG A 330 15.77 -38.58 -4.86
C ARG A 330 16.98 -39.13 -5.64
N SER A 331 17.62 -38.30 -6.46
CA SER A 331 18.83 -38.67 -7.22
C SER A 331 20.14 -38.30 -6.51
N SER A 332 20.07 -37.63 -5.36
CA SER A 332 21.24 -37.15 -4.63
C SER A 332 21.51 -37.98 -3.37
N ALA A 333 22.62 -37.68 -2.68
CA ALA A 333 22.96 -38.22 -1.36
C ALA A 333 22.06 -37.69 -0.22
N ALA A 334 20.82 -37.30 -0.54
CA ALA A 334 19.85 -36.80 0.43
C ALA A 334 19.27 -37.98 1.23
N HIS A 335 19.95 -38.34 2.32
CA HIS A 335 19.51 -39.32 3.31
C HIS A 335 19.49 -38.69 4.71
N ASP A 336 18.74 -39.30 5.63
CA ASP A 336 18.69 -38.88 7.04
C ASP A 336 18.35 -37.38 7.21
N ILE A 337 17.21 -36.99 6.65
CA ILE A 337 16.69 -35.63 6.75
C ILE A 337 15.59 -35.63 7.80
N VAL A 338 15.74 -34.77 8.80
CA VAL A 338 14.71 -34.56 9.81
C VAL A 338 14.25 -33.12 9.75
N VAL A 339 12.96 -32.93 9.58
CA VAL A 339 12.32 -31.61 9.56
C VAL A 339 11.20 -31.64 10.58
N ARG A 340 11.17 -30.66 11.49
CA ARG A 340 10.13 -30.57 12.51
C ARG A 340 9.69 -29.13 12.71
N HIS A 341 8.42 -28.96 13.11
CA HIS A 341 7.84 -27.69 13.52
C HIS A 341 7.93 -26.57 12.45
N LEU A 342 7.71 -26.93 11.18
CA LEU A 342 7.58 -25.99 10.08
C LEU A 342 6.19 -26.13 9.46
N ARG A 343 5.61 -25.02 9.02
CA ARG A 343 4.37 -25.03 8.21
C ARG A 343 4.73 -24.92 6.74
N PHE A 344 4.06 -25.69 5.88
CA PHE A 344 4.27 -25.66 4.44
C PHE A 344 2.99 -25.21 3.73
N ARG A 345 3.06 -24.17 2.88
CA ARG A 345 1.92 -23.66 2.11
C ARG A 345 2.25 -23.58 0.62
N SER A 346 1.65 -24.47 -0.18
CA SER A 346 1.81 -24.53 -1.65
C SER A 346 0.62 -23.90 -2.37
N GLY A 347 0.86 -23.19 -3.49
CA GLY A 347 -0.17 -22.67 -4.40
C GLY A 347 0.01 -23.21 -5.82
N ARG A 348 -0.81 -24.20 -6.21
CA ARG A 348 -1.21 -24.60 -7.58
C ARG A 348 -1.59 -26.07 -7.58
N GLY A 349 -2.88 -26.36 -7.76
CA GLY A 349 -3.38 -27.65 -8.22
C GLY A 349 -4.40 -28.32 -7.30
N GLU A 350 -5.67 -28.01 -7.56
CA GLU A 350 -6.90 -28.76 -7.24
C GLU A 350 -7.29 -28.95 -5.76
N ALA A 351 -8.59 -28.72 -5.54
CA ALA A 351 -9.27 -28.84 -4.26
C ALA A 351 -8.97 -30.19 -3.59
N GLY A 352 -8.62 -30.13 -2.30
CA GLY A 352 -8.77 -31.28 -1.40
C GLY A 352 -7.50 -32.07 -1.08
N ARG A 353 -6.36 -31.42 -0.80
CA ARG A 353 -5.31 -32.12 -0.02
C ARG A 353 -4.69 -31.24 1.06
N GLN A 354 -4.83 -31.76 2.27
CA GLN A 354 -4.63 -31.17 3.58
C GLN A 354 -3.20 -30.68 3.83
N ASP A 355 -3.13 -29.74 4.77
CA ASP A 355 -1.95 -29.37 5.52
C ASP A 355 -1.17 -30.62 5.94
N VAL A 356 0.15 -30.59 5.73
CA VAL A 356 1.05 -31.53 6.39
C VAL A 356 1.84 -30.72 7.39
N VAL A 357 1.49 -30.90 8.67
CA VAL A 357 2.27 -30.47 9.83
C VAL A 357 3.52 -31.33 9.97
#